data_AF-A0AA95FAD5-F1
#
_entry.id   AF-A0AA95FAD5-F1
#
_cell.length_a   1.000
_cell.length_b   1.000
_cell.length_c   1.000
_cell.angle_alpha   90.00
_cell.angle_beta   90.00
_cell.angle_gamma   90.00
#
_symmetry.space_group_name_H-M   'P 1'
#
loop_
_entity.id
_entity.type
_entity.pdbx_description
1 polymer ?
#
loop_
_entity_poly.entity_id
_entity_poly.type
_entity_poly.pdbx_seq_one_letter_code
_entity_poly.pdbx_strand_id
1 'polypeptide(L)'
;MQENARTPGISRRTVVLGAAWSAPVVAAAIATPLAAASIATPAATFWATGATVSVVSGNVTNYTVEGSDANGDLALLPSGTTVMIVPDPGVTLQLVNAIGIVVTTNPDGSITAVITGSDVTNIRIQFRPTGPSGSGYSITTNINIDPFTETIDVVLR
;
A
#
# COMPACT_ATOMS: atom_id res chain seq x y z
N MET A 1 48.07 -41.20 -52.77
CA MET A 1 46.63 -41.11 -52.44
C MET A 1 46.52 -40.24 -51.22
N GLN A 2 45.96 -39.03 -51.34
CA GLN A 2 45.87 -38.07 -50.24
C GLN A 2 44.38 -37.79 -50.00
N GLU A 3 43.86 -38.31 -48.88
CA GLU A 3 42.50 -38.08 -48.44
C GLU A 3 42.43 -36.71 -47.75
N ASN A 4 41.58 -35.84 -48.27
CA ASN A 4 41.42 -34.47 -47.79
C ASN A 4 40.53 -34.50 -46.53
N ALA A 5 41.15 -34.56 -45.35
CA ALA A 5 40.45 -34.61 -44.07
C ALA A 5 39.66 -33.30 -43.83
N ARG A 6 38.36 -33.32 -44.11
CA ARG A 6 37.45 -32.23 -43.77
C ARG A 6 37.30 -32.18 -42.25
N THR A 7 37.67 -31.06 -41.64
CA THR A 7 37.50 -30.80 -40.21
C THR A 7 36.03 -31.00 -39.84
N PRO A 8 35.69 -31.86 -38.86
CA PRO A 8 34.31 -32.02 -38.40
C PRO A 8 33.88 -30.75 -37.66
N GLY A 9 33.27 -29.82 -38.39
CA GLY A 9 32.69 -28.60 -37.85
C GLY A 9 31.19 -28.73 -37.64
N ILE A 10 30.66 -28.03 -36.63
CA ILE A 10 29.21 -27.93 -36.44
C ILE A 10 28.60 -27.25 -37.67
N SER A 11 27.69 -27.94 -38.35
CA SER A 11 26.98 -27.39 -39.50
C SER A 11 26.06 -26.26 -39.06
N ARG A 12 26.08 -25.15 -39.81
CA ARG A 12 25.14 -24.02 -39.61
C ARG A 12 23.68 -24.48 -39.56
N ARG A 13 23.35 -25.54 -40.32
CA ARG A 13 22.02 -26.15 -40.34
C ARG A 13 21.64 -26.75 -38.98
N THR A 14 22.59 -27.35 -38.28
CA THR A 14 22.36 -27.93 -36.93
C THR A 14 22.07 -26.84 -35.92
N VAL A 15 22.77 -25.71 -35.98
CA VAL A 15 22.52 -24.56 -35.09
C VAL A 15 21.13 -23.96 -35.35
N VAL A 16 20.76 -23.78 -36.63
CA VAL A 16 19.44 -23.24 -37.01
C VAL A 16 18.31 -24.19 -36.59
N LEU A 17 18.49 -25.50 -36.76
CA LEU A 17 17.50 -26.49 -36.31
C LEU A 17 17.38 -26.47 -34.78
N GLY A 18 18.50 -26.44 -34.04
CA GLY A 18 18.48 -26.33 -32.59
C GLY A 18 17.74 -25.09 -32.11
N ALA A 19 18.03 -23.93 -32.70
CA ALA A 19 17.34 -22.69 -32.38
C ALA A 19 15.84 -22.74 -32.71
N ALA A 20 15.45 -23.32 -33.85
CA ALA A 20 14.06 -23.45 -34.27
C ALA A 20 13.23 -24.32 -33.32
N TRP A 21 13.83 -25.36 -32.72
CA TRP A 21 13.14 -26.25 -31.79
C TRP A 21 13.18 -25.76 -30.34
N SER A 22 14.23 -25.06 -29.93
CA SER A 22 14.35 -24.56 -28.54
C SER A 22 13.67 -23.21 -28.32
N ALA A 23 13.61 -22.33 -29.32
CA ALA A 23 13.04 -20.99 -29.16
C ALA A 23 11.57 -20.96 -28.70
N PRO A 24 10.65 -21.81 -29.23
CA PRO A 24 9.27 -21.83 -28.75
C PRO A 24 9.15 -22.26 -27.29
N VAL A 25 9.97 -23.23 -26.86
CA VAL A 25 9.98 -23.73 -25.48
C VAL A 25 10.46 -22.65 -24.52
N VAL A 26 11.54 -21.96 -24.86
CA VAL A 26 12.05 -20.84 -24.05
C VAL A 26 11.02 -19.71 -24.02
N ALA A 27 10.40 -19.36 -25.15
CA ALA A 27 9.36 -18.35 -25.22
C ALA A 27 8.15 -18.67 -24.33
N ALA A 28 7.67 -19.93 -24.36
CA ALA A 28 6.56 -20.37 -23.52
C ALA A 28 6.93 -20.37 -22.02
N ALA A 29 8.17 -20.76 -21.70
CA ALA A 29 8.69 -20.82 -20.33
C ALA A 29 8.89 -19.42 -19.71
N ILE A 30 9.22 -18.39 -20.51
CA ILE A 30 9.32 -17.01 -20.02
C ILE A 30 7.97 -16.27 -20.03
N ALA A 31 7.07 -16.62 -20.95
CA ALA A 31 5.76 -15.96 -21.07
C ALA A 31 4.84 -16.27 -19.90
N THR A 32 4.86 -17.51 -19.41
CA THR A 32 3.99 -17.97 -18.32
C THR A 32 4.26 -17.29 -16.97
N PRO A 33 5.50 -17.20 -16.45
CA PRO A 33 5.77 -16.48 -15.21
C PRO A 33 5.55 -14.96 -15.35
N LEU A 34 5.82 -14.38 -16.53
CA LEU A 34 5.58 -12.94 -16.75
C LEU A 34 4.08 -12.60 -16.76
N ALA A 35 3.24 -13.46 -17.34
CA ALA A 35 1.79 -13.31 -17.30
C ALA A 35 1.23 -13.47 -15.88
N ALA A 36 1.77 -14.41 -15.09
CA ALA A 36 1.36 -14.62 -13.70
C ALA A 36 1.78 -13.47 -12.76
N ALA A 37 2.89 -12.79 -13.06
CA ALA A 37 3.34 -11.62 -12.31
C ALA A 37 2.57 -10.33 -12.64
N SER A 38 1.82 -10.29 -13.75
CA SER A 38 1.10 -9.09 -14.22
C SER A 38 -0.33 -8.98 -13.68
N ILE A 39 -0.72 -9.76 -12.68
CA ILE A 39 -2.05 -9.64 -12.09
C ILE A 39 -2.14 -8.29 -11.38
N ALA A 40 -2.97 -7.40 -11.90
CA ALA A 40 -3.26 -6.12 -11.26
C ALA A 40 -3.80 -6.39 -9.85
N THR A 41 -3.27 -5.68 -8.86
CA THR A 41 -3.76 -5.75 -7.48
C THR A 41 -5.27 -5.47 -7.49
N PRO A 42 -6.10 -6.34 -6.89
CA PRO A 42 -7.54 -6.15 -6.89
C PRO A 42 -7.93 -4.90 -6.10
N ALA A 43 -9.09 -4.33 -6.43
CA ALA A 43 -9.70 -3.28 -5.61
C ALA A 43 -10.16 -3.87 -4.27
N ALA A 44 -10.02 -3.09 -3.20
CA ALA A 44 -10.47 -3.51 -1.87
C ALA A 44 -11.99 -3.69 -1.84
N THR A 45 -12.44 -4.83 -1.32
CA THR A 45 -13.85 -5.10 -1.04
C THR A 45 -14.18 -4.88 0.44
N PHE A 46 -13.18 -4.97 1.29
CA PHE A 46 -13.24 -4.72 2.73
C PHE A 46 -12.06 -3.83 3.14
N TRP A 47 -12.17 -3.24 4.32
CA TRP A 47 -11.06 -2.49 4.91
C TRP A 47 -11.05 -2.68 6.42
N ALA A 48 -9.87 -2.54 7.00
CA ALA A 48 -9.67 -2.63 8.44
C ALA A 48 -8.98 -1.36 8.96
N THR A 49 -9.44 -0.86 10.09
CA THR A 49 -8.82 0.23 10.83
C THR A 49 -8.08 -0.27 12.05
N GLY A 50 -6.91 0.31 12.28
CA GLY A 50 -6.14 0.15 13.50
C GLY A 50 -5.81 1.50 14.10
N ALA A 51 -6.07 1.67 15.39
CA ALA A 51 -5.60 2.83 16.15
C ALA A 51 -4.83 2.34 17.38
N THR A 52 -3.59 2.79 17.52
CA THR A 52 -2.82 2.62 18.76
C THR A 52 -2.55 4.01 19.31
N VAL A 53 -3.00 4.25 20.54
CA VAL A 53 -2.86 5.56 21.16
C VAL A 53 -2.05 5.49 22.45
N SER A 54 -1.30 6.56 22.70
CA SER A 54 -0.56 6.72 23.94
C SER A 54 -0.73 8.13 24.48
N VAL A 55 -1.09 8.21 25.76
CA VAL A 55 -1.37 9.47 26.50
C VAL A 55 -0.15 10.06 27.19
N VAL A 56 1.01 9.40 27.11
CA VAL A 56 2.25 9.97 27.66
C VAL A 56 2.68 11.11 26.74
N SER A 57 2.77 12.31 27.28
CA SER A 57 3.34 13.46 26.57
C SER A 57 4.67 13.07 25.93
N GLY A 58 4.76 13.18 24.60
CA GLY A 58 5.93 12.73 23.85
C GLY A 58 5.87 11.31 23.28
N ASN A 59 4.74 10.60 23.37
CA ASN A 59 4.48 9.39 22.58
C ASN A 59 3.73 9.67 21.28
N VAL A 60 3.84 8.73 20.34
CA VAL A 60 3.26 8.82 18.99
C VAL A 60 2.05 7.91 18.91
N THR A 61 0.93 8.48 18.46
CA THR A 61 -0.28 7.76 18.09
C THR A 61 -0.15 7.27 16.66
N ASN A 62 -0.50 6.02 16.39
CA ASN A 62 -0.55 5.48 15.04
C ASN A 62 -1.98 5.18 14.65
N TYR A 63 -2.33 5.61 13.45
CA TYR A 63 -3.57 5.28 12.78
C TYR A 63 -3.27 4.60 11.46
N THR A 64 -3.92 3.48 11.17
CA THR A 64 -3.73 2.70 9.95
C THR A 64 -5.08 2.34 9.34
N VAL A 65 -5.11 2.32 8.01
CA VAL A 65 -6.21 1.71 7.23
C VAL A 65 -5.58 0.78 6.22
N GLU A 66 -6.10 -0.43 6.14
CA GLU A 66 -5.63 -1.48 5.22
C GLU A 66 -6.81 -1.96 4.37
N GLY A 67 -6.62 -2.02 3.06
CA GLY A 67 -7.59 -2.57 2.13
C GLY A 67 -7.40 -4.07 1.97
N SER A 68 -8.50 -4.81 1.93
CA SER A 68 -8.49 -6.27 1.71
C SER A 68 -9.50 -6.70 0.65
N ASP A 69 -9.16 -7.73 -0.12
CA ASP A 69 -10.07 -8.36 -1.08
C ASP A 69 -11.00 -9.38 -0.39
N ALA A 70 -11.80 -10.11 -1.17
CA ALA A 70 -12.74 -11.10 -0.66
C ALA A 70 -12.08 -12.32 -0.01
N ASN A 71 -10.78 -12.53 -0.25
CA ASN A 71 -10.00 -13.62 0.31
C ASN A 71 -9.20 -13.18 1.55
N GLY A 72 -9.21 -11.88 1.87
CA GLY A 72 -8.43 -11.30 2.97
C GLY A 72 -7.00 -10.91 2.56
N ASP A 73 -6.69 -10.92 1.26
CA ASP A 73 -5.40 -10.47 0.74
C ASP A 73 -5.36 -8.94 0.60
N LEU A 74 -4.16 -8.34 0.61
CA LEU A 74 -4.00 -6.89 0.45
C LEU A 74 -4.55 -6.42 -0.89
N ALA A 75 -5.35 -5.36 -0.84
CA ALA A 75 -6.06 -4.82 -1.99
C ALA A 75 -5.99 -3.28 -2.03
N LEU A 76 -6.19 -2.73 -3.22
CA LEU A 76 -6.06 -1.29 -3.47
C LEU A 76 -7.20 -0.51 -2.79
N LEU A 77 -6.83 0.46 -1.97
CA LEU A 77 -7.74 1.46 -1.44
C LEU A 77 -8.12 2.46 -2.55
N PRO A 78 -9.38 2.89 -2.65
CA PRO A 78 -9.80 3.88 -3.62
C PRO A 78 -9.02 5.21 -3.49
N SER A 79 -8.54 5.74 -4.61
CA SER A 79 -8.05 7.12 -4.66
C SER A 79 -9.19 8.08 -4.33
N GLY A 80 -8.89 9.14 -3.58
CA GLY A 80 -9.89 10.09 -3.11
C GLY A 80 -10.49 9.73 -1.75
N THR A 81 -10.17 8.56 -1.18
CA THR A 81 -10.48 8.25 0.22
C THR A 81 -9.93 9.34 1.13
N THR A 82 -10.80 9.85 2.01
CA THR A 82 -10.44 10.90 2.96
C THR A 82 -10.51 10.39 4.39
N VAL A 83 -9.51 10.71 5.20
CA VAL A 83 -9.47 10.48 6.65
C VAL A 83 -9.40 11.82 7.34
N MET A 84 -10.29 12.06 8.30
CA MET A 84 -10.32 13.27 9.12
C MET A 84 -10.22 12.88 10.59
N ILE A 85 -9.16 13.34 11.25
CA ILE A 85 -8.88 13.09 12.66
C ILE A 85 -9.10 14.40 13.41
N VAL A 86 -10.12 14.42 14.26
CA VAL A 86 -10.58 15.59 15.01
C VAL A 86 -10.29 15.36 16.50
N PRO A 87 -9.43 16.18 17.11
CA PRO A 87 -9.23 16.13 18.56
C PRO A 87 -10.30 16.95 19.30
N ASP A 88 -10.43 16.72 20.61
CA ASP A 88 -11.21 17.60 21.48
C ASP A 88 -10.70 19.06 21.47
N PRO A 89 -11.58 20.05 21.76
CA PRO A 89 -11.19 21.45 21.85
C PRO A 89 -10.01 21.69 22.80
N GLY A 90 -9.00 22.41 22.31
CA GLY A 90 -7.78 22.72 23.07
C GLY A 90 -6.65 21.69 22.91
N VAL A 91 -6.88 20.58 22.19
CA VAL A 91 -5.84 19.64 21.77
C VAL A 91 -5.48 19.89 20.32
N THR A 92 -4.18 19.86 20.02
CA THR A 92 -3.62 19.99 18.67
C THR A 92 -2.91 18.70 18.29
N LEU A 93 -3.02 18.31 17.01
CA LEU A 93 -2.34 17.12 16.50
C LEU A 93 -1.14 17.52 15.66
N GLN A 94 0.06 17.18 16.14
CA GLN A 94 1.29 17.38 15.39
C GLN A 94 1.58 16.14 14.54
N LEU A 95 1.57 16.28 13.22
CA LEU A 95 1.98 15.21 12.31
C LEU A 95 3.46 14.85 12.53
N VAL A 96 3.74 13.56 12.65
CA VAL A 96 5.10 13.00 12.76
C VAL A 96 5.53 12.37 11.45
N ASN A 97 4.65 11.56 10.86
CA ASN A 97 4.93 10.82 9.64
C ASN A 97 3.63 10.37 8.97
N ALA A 98 3.65 10.22 7.65
CA ALA A 98 2.54 9.73 6.86
C ALA A 98 3.04 8.83 5.71
N ILE A 99 2.34 7.73 5.44
CA ILE A 99 2.66 6.78 4.36
C ILE A 99 1.38 6.47 3.59
N GLY A 100 1.49 6.42 2.26
CA GLY A 100 0.39 6.08 1.36
C GLY A 100 -0.71 7.15 1.30
N ILE A 101 -0.53 8.29 1.98
CA ILE A 101 -1.56 9.31 2.12
C ILE A 101 -0.94 10.71 2.21
N VAL A 102 -1.60 11.69 1.58
CA VAL A 102 -1.23 13.10 1.69
C VAL A 102 -1.96 13.70 2.88
N VAL A 103 -1.23 14.38 3.78
CA VAL A 103 -1.78 14.88 5.04
C VAL A 103 -1.65 16.38 5.14
N THR A 104 -2.72 17.02 5.62
CA THR A 104 -2.81 18.44 5.93
C THR A 104 -3.21 18.58 7.40
N THR A 105 -2.42 19.32 8.17
CA THR A 105 -2.83 19.75 9.52
C THR A 105 -3.57 21.07 9.41
N ASN A 106 -4.79 21.11 9.93
CA ASN A 106 -5.66 22.26 9.84
C ASN A 106 -5.39 23.27 10.98
N PRO A 107 -5.76 24.56 10.80
CA PRO A 107 -5.57 25.58 11.84
C PRO A 107 -6.31 25.30 13.15
N ASP A 108 -7.38 24.50 13.11
CA ASP A 108 -8.16 24.07 14.26
C ASP A 108 -7.49 22.91 15.06
N GLY A 109 -6.32 22.43 14.62
CA GLY A 109 -5.59 21.33 15.24
C GLY A 109 -5.99 19.94 14.75
N SER A 110 -6.99 19.83 13.87
CA SER A 110 -7.38 18.58 13.23
C SER A 110 -6.42 18.19 12.10
N ILE A 111 -6.48 16.92 11.69
CA ILE A 111 -5.73 16.40 10.55
C ILE A 111 -6.72 15.94 9.48
N THR A 112 -6.54 16.39 8.25
CA THR A 112 -7.22 15.84 7.06
C THR A 112 -6.19 15.15 6.19
N ALA A 113 -6.50 13.95 5.74
CA ALA A 113 -5.63 13.14 4.92
C ALA A 113 -6.39 12.56 3.72
N VAL A 114 -5.75 12.51 2.55
CA VAL A 114 -6.37 12.05 1.30
C VAL A 114 -5.44 11.10 0.56
N ILE A 115 -5.97 9.95 0.13
CA ILE A 115 -5.24 9.03 -0.73
C ILE A 115 -5.24 9.59 -2.14
N THR A 116 -4.06 9.96 -2.66
CA THR A 116 -3.92 10.49 -4.03
C THR A 116 -3.36 9.47 -5.01
N GLY A 117 -2.73 8.40 -4.52
CA GLY A 117 -2.19 7.31 -5.33
C GLY A 117 -3.26 6.28 -5.69
N SER A 118 -3.08 5.61 -6.83
CA SER A 118 -3.93 4.49 -7.28
C SER A 118 -3.36 3.12 -6.94
N ASP A 119 -2.17 3.09 -6.33
CA ASP A 119 -1.36 1.91 -6.00
C ASP A 119 -1.24 1.68 -4.48
N VAL A 120 -2.11 2.33 -3.69
CA VAL A 120 -2.06 2.31 -2.23
C VAL A 120 -2.92 1.18 -1.68
N THR A 121 -2.31 0.22 -0.98
CA THR A 121 -3.03 -0.87 -0.27
C THR A 121 -3.19 -0.60 1.22
N ASN A 122 -2.31 0.24 1.78
CA ASN A 122 -2.30 0.59 3.19
C ASN A 122 -1.87 2.03 3.40
N ILE A 123 -2.43 2.66 4.42
CA ILE A 123 -2.02 3.99 4.87
C ILE A 123 -1.59 3.95 6.33
N ARG A 124 -0.72 4.88 6.69
CA ARG A 124 -0.36 5.11 8.09
C ARG A 124 -0.21 6.60 8.36
N ILE A 125 -0.86 7.06 9.42
CA ILE A 125 -0.73 8.42 9.94
C ILE A 125 -0.18 8.32 11.36
N GLN A 126 0.97 8.95 11.59
CA GLN A 126 1.61 9.02 12.91
C GLN A 126 1.55 10.45 13.39
N PHE A 127 0.97 10.69 14.56
CA PHE A 127 0.81 12.04 15.10
C PHE A 127 0.99 12.08 16.62
N ARG A 128 1.25 13.27 17.15
CA ARG A 128 1.42 13.54 18.57
C ARG A 128 0.32 14.49 19.04
N PRO A 129 -0.59 14.06 19.93
CA PRO A 129 -1.53 14.97 20.55
C PRO A 129 -0.80 15.87 21.56
N THR A 130 -1.03 17.17 21.48
CA THR A 130 -0.50 18.19 22.40
C THR A 130 -1.65 19.05 22.90
N GLY A 131 -1.85 19.08 24.21
CA GLY A 131 -2.95 19.82 24.84
C GLY A 131 -2.69 20.06 26.33
N PRO A 132 -3.68 20.60 27.07
CA PRO A 132 -3.56 20.82 28.50
C PRO A 132 -3.25 19.52 29.24
N SER A 133 -2.52 19.59 30.35
CA SER A 133 -2.22 18.43 31.17
C SER A 133 -3.49 17.97 31.92
N GLY A 134 -4.02 16.79 31.55
CA GLY A 134 -5.18 16.14 32.16
C GLY A 134 -5.52 14.83 31.43
N SER A 135 -6.15 13.86 32.09
CA SER A 135 -6.68 12.67 31.42
C SER A 135 -8.03 12.95 30.78
N GLY A 136 -8.37 12.24 29.70
CA GLY A 136 -9.75 12.20 29.18
C GLY A 136 -10.03 12.91 27.85
N TYR A 137 -9.04 13.23 27.03
CA TYR A 137 -9.29 13.76 25.68
C TYR A 137 -9.73 12.64 24.73
N SER A 138 -10.71 12.93 23.87
CA SER A 138 -11.14 12.05 22.81
C SER A 138 -10.57 12.50 21.47
N ILE A 139 -10.31 11.53 20.60
CA ILE A 139 -9.97 11.76 19.20
C ILE A 139 -10.99 11.01 18.37
N THR A 140 -11.78 11.77 17.61
CA THR A 140 -12.74 11.23 16.66
C THR A 140 -12.07 11.12 15.30
N THR A 141 -12.09 9.93 14.71
CA THR A 141 -11.61 9.71 13.35
C THR A 141 -12.77 9.38 12.43
N ASN A 142 -12.94 10.17 11.39
CA ASN A 142 -13.92 9.95 10.33
C ASN A 142 -13.18 9.48 9.08
N ILE A 143 -13.66 8.41 8.46
CA ILE A 143 -13.13 7.91 7.19
C ILE A 143 -14.27 7.92 6.19
N ASN A 144 -13.98 8.43 5.00
CA ASN A 144 -14.85 8.29 3.84
C ASN A 144 -14.12 7.48 2.77
N ILE A 145 -14.58 6.25 2.55
CA ILE A 145 -14.13 5.34 1.48
C ILE A 145 -15.36 4.99 0.67
N ASP A 146 -15.52 5.57 -0.52
CA ASP A 146 -16.68 5.31 -1.38
C ASP A 146 -16.96 3.79 -1.51
N PRO A 147 -18.20 3.31 -1.23
CA PRO A 147 -19.43 4.05 -0.91
C PRO A 147 -19.74 4.24 0.60
N PHE A 148 -18.81 3.92 1.49
CA PHE A 148 -19.02 3.86 2.93
C PHE A 148 -18.36 5.04 3.68
N THR A 149 -19.00 5.50 4.74
CA THR A 149 -18.41 6.44 5.71
C THR A 149 -18.48 5.82 7.09
N GLU A 150 -17.37 5.83 7.82
CA GLU A 150 -17.29 5.31 9.19
C GLU A 150 -16.70 6.36 10.13
N THR A 151 -17.21 6.39 11.36
CA THR A 151 -16.73 7.23 12.45
C THR A 151 -16.26 6.34 13.59
N ILE A 152 -15.01 6.54 14.02
CA ILE A 152 -14.38 5.81 15.13
C ILE A 152 -14.01 6.82 16.21
N ASP A 153 -14.65 6.70 17.37
CA ASP A 153 -14.32 7.50 18.54
C ASP A 153 -13.30 6.77 19.41
N VAL A 154 -12.13 7.36 19.59
CA VAL A 154 -11.07 6.82 20.44
C VAL A 154 -10.89 7.72 21.66
N VAL A 155 -11.34 7.23 22.82
CA VAL A 155 -11.21 7.95 24.08
C VAL A 155 -9.86 7.64 24.71
N LEU A 156 -9.09 8.69 25.02
CA LEU A 156 -7.78 8.57 25.64
C LEU A 156 -7.91 8.73 27.15
N ARG A 157 -7.73 7.63 27.87
CA ARG A 157 -7.74 7.62 29.35
C ARG A 157 -6.33 7.75 29.91
#